data_AF-A0A842CEE4-F1
#
_entry.id   AF-A0A842CEE4-F1
#
_cell.length_a   1.000
_cell.length_b   1.000
_cell.length_c   1.000
_cell.angle_alpha   90.00
_cell.angle_beta   90.00
_cell.angle_gamma   90.00
#
_symmetry.space_group_name_H-M   'P 1'
#
loop_
_entity.id
_entity.type
_entity.pdbx_description
1 polymer ?
#
loop_
_entity_poly.entity_id
_entity_poly.type
_entity_poly.pdbx_seq_one_letter_code
_entity_poly.pdbx_strand_id
1 'polypeptide(L)'
;MKKKGYILVIIALLSLTLNWLPEIAHAQKEATGTTYTTATTSELMEMFLPYSIQDPYIETTKNSAELMFVTETAATITVKTNNQTQTIAGSTENHQFTLDNLQPGNNLVTITATTADGKTESKTITINLPEKPKKGSKTFHDSSKNQMTTQRKKGHLL
;
A
#
# COMPACT_ATOMS: atom_id res chain seq x y z
N MET A 1 -5.00 29.33 -78.80
CA MET A 1 -4.22 28.67 -77.70
C MET A 1 -4.92 28.93 -76.36
N LYS A 2 -5.68 27.94 -75.89
CA LYS A 2 -6.62 28.02 -74.74
C LYS A 2 -5.92 27.86 -73.37
N LYS A 3 -4.99 28.76 -73.01
CA LYS A 3 -4.24 28.65 -71.74
C LYS A 3 -4.43 29.81 -70.76
N LYS A 4 -5.06 30.93 -71.16
CA LYS A 4 -5.17 32.13 -70.31
C LYS A 4 -6.47 32.22 -69.48
N GLY A 5 -7.52 31.48 -69.86
CA GLY A 5 -8.80 31.48 -69.12
C GLY A 5 -8.80 30.61 -67.86
N TYR A 6 -7.99 29.55 -67.83
CA TYR A 6 -7.93 28.61 -66.69
C TYR A 6 -7.27 29.23 -65.45
N ILE A 7 -6.30 30.13 -65.65
CA ILE A 7 -5.56 30.78 -64.55
C ILE A 7 -6.48 31.72 -63.75
N LEU A 8 -7.37 32.45 -64.43
CA LEU A 8 -8.33 33.34 -63.75
C LEU A 8 -9.39 32.55 -62.96
N VAL A 9 -9.82 31.39 -63.46
CA VAL A 9 -10.77 30.52 -62.76
C VAL A 9 -10.14 29.87 -61.53
N ILE A 10 -8.86 29.47 -61.61
CA ILE A 10 -8.13 28.90 -60.47
C ILE A 10 -7.91 29.95 -59.36
N ILE A 11 -7.57 31.19 -59.71
CA ILE A 11 -7.40 32.28 -58.72
C ILE A 11 -8.73 32.62 -58.04
N ALA A 12 -9.83 32.67 -58.78
CA ALA A 12 -11.17 32.90 -58.22
C ALA A 12 -11.61 31.77 -57.28
N LEU A 13 -11.35 30.49 -57.63
CA LEU A 13 -11.66 29.36 -56.75
C LEU A 13 -10.83 29.36 -55.46
N LEU A 14 -9.56 29.76 -55.52
CA LEU A 14 -8.69 29.86 -54.33
C LEU A 14 -9.17 30.95 -53.36
N SER A 15 -9.68 32.09 -53.83
CA SER A 15 -10.19 33.15 -52.96
C SER A 15 -11.48 32.80 -52.21
N LEU A 16 -12.28 31.85 -52.70
CA LEU A 16 -13.54 31.43 -52.08
C LEU A 16 -13.36 30.49 -50.88
N THR A 17 -12.18 29.88 -50.70
CA THR A 17 -11.91 28.95 -49.57
C THR A 17 -11.10 29.59 -48.43
N LEU A 18 -10.54 30.78 -48.62
CA LEU A 18 -9.68 31.44 -47.62
C LEU A 18 -10.45 32.26 -46.58
N ASN A 19 -11.77 32.44 -46.74
CA ASN A 19 -12.63 33.14 -45.78
C ASN A 19 -13.33 32.21 -44.77
N TRP A 20 -12.85 30.97 -44.62
CA TRP A 20 -13.40 30.04 -43.63
C TRP A 20 -12.33 29.41 -42.74
N LEU A 21 -11.43 30.25 -42.24
CA LEU A 21 -10.84 29.97 -40.94
C LEU A 21 -11.75 30.62 -39.90
N PRO A 22 -12.36 29.85 -38.96
CA PRO A 22 -12.90 30.48 -37.78
C PRO A 22 -11.77 31.30 -37.18
N GLU A 23 -12.08 32.54 -36.83
CA GLU A 23 -11.23 33.39 -36.02
C GLU A 23 -10.70 32.51 -34.90
N ILE A 24 -9.40 32.17 -34.95
CA ILE A 24 -8.74 31.52 -33.83
C ILE A 24 -8.66 32.63 -32.80
N ALA A 25 -9.79 32.89 -32.12
CA ALA A 25 -9.80 33.48 -30.81
C ALA A 25 -8.65 32.80 -30.09
N HIS A 26 -7.71 33.60 -29.61
CA HIS A 26 -6.55 33.12 -28.89
C HIS A 26 -7.08 32.28 -27.74
N ALA A 27 -7.22 30.97 -27.96
CA ALA A 27 -7.55 30.03 -26.92
C ALA A 27 -6.35 30.14 -26.01
N GLN A 28 -6.57 30.78 -24.86
CA GLN A 28 -5.58 30.87 -23.81
C GLN A 28 -5.02 29.47 -23.68
N LYS A 29 -3.75 29.32 -24.04
CA LYS A 29 -3.06 28.04 -23.97
C LYS A 29 -3.11 27.70 -22.50
N GLU A 30 -4.08 26.89 -22.09
CA GLU A 30 -4.11 26.33 -20.76
C GLU A 30 -2.89 25.42 -20.73
N ALA A 31 -1.79 26.00 -20.27
CA ALA A 31 -0.73 25.24 -19.69
C ALA A 31 -1.41 24.52 -18.52
N THR A 32 -1.77 23.25 -18.74
CA THR A 32 -1.91 22.27 -17.66
C THR A 32 -0.54 22.11 -17.02
N GLY A 33 -0.08 23.18 -16.35
CA GLY A 33 0.93 23.09 -15.32
C GLY A 33 0.22 22.43 -14.16
N THR A 34 0.42 21.11 -14.04
CA THR A 34 0.07 20.41 -12.80
C THR A 34 0.79 21.13 -11.68
N THR A 35 0.04 21.92 -10.91
CA THR A 35 0.55 22.58 -9.72
C THR A 35 0.56 21.52 -8.64
N TYR A 36 1.66 20.77 -8.54
CA TYR A 36 1.89 19.93 -7.37
C TYR A 36 2.21 20.88 -6.21
N THR A 37 1.35 20.89 -5.21
CA THR A 37 1.67 21.54 -3.93
C THR A 37 2.86 20.82 -3.32
N THR A 38 3.92 21.55 -3.01
CA THR A 38 5.23 21.06 -2.51
C THR A 38 5.13 20.12 -1.29
N ALA A 39 4.00 20.14 -0.58
CA ALA A 39 3.74 19.29 0.57
C ALA A 39 3.45 17.80 0.23
N THR A 40 3.07 17.46 -1.00
CA THR A 40 2.60 16.08 -1.33
C THR A 40 3.64 15.18 -2.00
N THR A 41 4.68 15.71 -2.65
CA THR A 41 5.62 14.85 -3.39
C THR A 41 6.55 14.07 -2.47
N SER A 42 7.07 14.67 -1.40
CA SER A 42 7.96 13.95 -0.46
C SER A 42 7.19 12.89 0.33
N GLU A 43 5.99 13.22 0.82
CA GLU A 43 5.13 12.27 1.55
C GLU A 43 4.75 11.07 0.67
N LEU A 44 4.46 11.29 -0.62
CA LEU A 44 4.20 10.21 -1.56
C LEU A 44 5.46 9.38 -1.87
N MET A 45 6.65 10.00 -1.92
CA MET A 45 7.91 9.28 -2.13
C MET A 45 8.28 8.43 -0.91
N GLU A 46 7.95 8.88 0.30
CA GLU A 46 8.13 8.12 1.53
C GLU A 46 7.31 6.83 1.54
N MET A 47 6.13 6.82 0.90
CA MET A 47 5.30 5.61 0.76
C MET A 47 5.94 4.52 -0.11
N PHE A 48 6.95 4.84 -0.91
CA PHE A 48 7.65 3.88 -1.78
C PHE A 48 9.06 3.55 -1.29
N LEU A 49 9.46 4.03 -0.10
CA LEU A 49 10.74 3.64 0.47
C LEU A 49 10.71 2.15 0.84
N PRO A 50 11.80 1.41 0.54
CA PRO A 50 11.90 0.04 0.98
C PRO A 50 11.96 -0.02 2.50
N TYR A 51 11.36 -1.08 3.07
CA TYR A 51 11.44 -1.34 4.51
C TYR A 51 12.90 -1.42 4.95
N SER A 52 13.24 -0.80 6.07
CA SER A 52 14.61 -0.78 6.60
C SER A 52 14.70 -1.57 7.90
N ILE A 53 15.91 -1.85 8.39
CA ILE A 53 16.06 -2.44 9.72
C ILE A 53 15.45 -1.56 10.82
N GLN A 54 15.33 -0.25 10.59
CA GLN A 54 14.74 0.70 11.54
C GLN A 54 13.22 0.64 11.58
N ASP A 55 12.59 0.23 10.47
CA ASP A 55 11.15 0.05 10.31
C ASP A 55 10.89 -1.12 9.34
N PRO A 56 11.02 -2.37 9.83
CA PRO A 56 10.83 -3.54 9.01
C PRO A 56 9.34 -3.78 8.76
N TYR A 57 8.99 -4.35 7.61
CA TYR A 57 7.67 -4.94 7.43
C TYR A 57 7.53 -6.15 8.35
N ILE A 58 6.37 -6.26 9.00
CA ILE A 58 6.06 -7.35 9.93
C ILE A 58 4.64 -7.84 9.64
N GLU A 59 4.54 -9.11 9.29
CA GLU A 59 3.26 -9.81 9.17
C GLU A 59 3.17 -10.89 10.22
N THR A 60 2.12 -10.85 11.05
CA THR A 60 1.96 -11.79 12.15
C THR A 60 0.94 -12.87 11.82
N THR A 61 1.26 -14.10 12.25
CA THR A 61 0.32 -15.20 12.28
C THR A 61 0.01 -15.57 13.73
N LYS A 62 -0.55 -16.76 13.98
CA LYS A 62 -0.95 -17.21 15.32
C LYS A 62 0.21 -17.26 16.33
N ASN A 63 1.39 -17.70 15.89
CA ASN A 63 2.56 -17.93 16.75
C ASN A 63 3.90 -17.64 16.04
N SER A 64 3.85 -16.97 14.89
CA SER A 64 5.03 -16.57 14.14
C SER A 64 4.87 -15.18 13.57
N ALA A 65 5.99 -14.59 13.15
CA ALA A 65 6.01 -13.35 12.41
C ALA A 65 6.98 -13.46 11.23
N GLU A 66 6.56 -12.98 10.07
CA GLU A 66 7.42 -12.78 8.92
C GLU A 66 7.94 -11.35 8.91
N LEU A 67 9.25 -11.20 8.74
CA LEU A 67 9.92 -9.92 8.71
C LEU A 67 10.55 -9.71 7.35
N MET A 68 10.43 -8.50 6.82
CA MET A 68 11.09 -8.09 5.59
C MET A 68 11.70 -6.70 5.69
N PHE A 69 12.97 -6.56 5.30
CA PHE A 69 13.67 -5.28 5.24
C PHE A 69 14.90 -5.36 4.33
N VAL A 70 15.46 -4.19 4.02
CA VAL A 70 16.72 -4.06 3.29
C VAL A 70 17.79 -3.39 4.16
N THR A 71 19.05 -3.69 3.84
CA THR A 71 20.24 -3.01 4.36
C THR A 71 20.97 -2.32 3.22
N GLU A 72 21.73 -1.26 3.52
CA GLU A 72 22.49 -0.51 2.49
C GLU A 72 23.56 -1.36 1.79
N THR A 73 24.09 -2.34 2.52
CA THR A 73 25.11 -3.29 2.04
C THR A 73 24.75 -4.70 2.48
N ALA A 74 25.29 -5.69 1.79
CA ALA A 74 25.10 -7.10 2.17
C ALA A 74 25.50 -7.37 3.63
N ALA A 75 24.58 -7.97 4.38
CA ALA A 75 24.75 -8.23 5.80
C ALA A 75 24.23 -9.62 6.19
N THR A 76 24.88 -10.24 7.16
CA THR A 76 24.35 -11.42 7.86
C THR A 76 23.43 -10.96 8.98
N ILE A 77 22.25 -11.56 9.08
CA ILE A 77 21.27 -11.19 10.11
C ILE A 77 21.30 -12.18 11.27
N THR A 78 21.34 -11.64 12.48
CA THR A 78 21.08 -12.39 13.72
C THR A 78 19.89 -11.77 14.43
N VAL A 79 18.95 -12.61 14.85
CA VAL A 79 17.75 -12.19 15.58
C VAL A 79 17.74 -12.85 16.93
N LYS A 80 17.53 -12.05 17.97
CA LYS A 80 17.33 -12.49 19.34
C LYS A 80 15.92 -12.15 19.77
N THR A 81 15.19 -13.15 20.21
CA THR A 81 13.91 -13.00 20.91
C THR A 81 14.09 -13.33 22.39
N ASN A 82 13.02 -13.23 23.17
CA ASN A 82 13.02 -13.67 24.57
C ASN A 82 13.39 -15.15 24.76
N ASN A 83 13.15 -16.00 23.75
CA ASN A 83 13.26 -17.45 23.89
C ASN A 83 14.35 -18.10 23.03
N GLN A 84 14.83 -17.40 22.00
CA GLN A 84 15.75 -17.99 21.01
C GLN A 84 16.63 -16.94 20.34
N THR A 85 17.78 -17.40 19.84
CA THR A 85 18.62 -16.66 18.90
C THR A 85 18.66 -17.44 17.59
N GLN A 86 18.46 -16.75 16.47
CA GLN A 86 18.43 -17.31 15.13
C GLN A 86 19.38 -16.51 14.24
N THR A 87 20.25 -17.21 13.52
CA THR A 87 21.05 -16.61 12.44
C THR A 87 20.41 -16.94 11.12
N ILE A 88 20.20 -15.92 10.29
CA ILE A 88 19.67 -16.08 8.94
C ILE A 88 20.84 -16.40 8.02
N ALA A 89 20.68 -17.45 7.22
CA ALA A 89 21.73 -17.91 6.33
C ALA A 89 21.93 -16.92 5.17
N GLY A 90 23.20 -16.67 4.83
CA GLY A 90 23.58 -15.78 3.74
C GLY A 90 23.93 -14.37 4.23
N SER A 91 24.58 -13.62 3.33
CA SER A 91 24.85 -12.21 3.48
C SER A 91 24.34 -11.50 2.24
N THR A 92 23.23 -10.80 2.38
CA THR A 92 22.46 -10.18 1.29
C THR A 92 22.00 -8.78 1.70
N GLU A 93 21.50 -7.99 0.75
CA GLU A 93 20.91 -6.68 1.03
C GLU A 93 19.42 -6.80 1.37
N ASN A 94 18.73 -7.74 0.75
CA ASN A 94 17.32 -8.03 0.99
C ASN A 94 17.19 -9.17 2.00
N HIS A 95 16.36 -8.97 3.02
CA HIS A 95 16.16 -9.91 4.12
C HIS A 95 14.69 -10.25 4.23
N GLN A 96 14.38 -11.54 4.22
CA GLN A 96 13.05 -12.07 4.47
C GLN A 96 13.18 -13.38 5.24
N PHE A 97 12.52 -13.47 6.39
CA PHE A 97 12.55 -14.67 7.23
C PHE A 97 11.37 -14.73 8.19
N THR A 98 11.08 -15.94 8.67
CA THR A 98 10.07 -16.20 9.68
C THR A 98 10.71 -16.41 11.05
N LEU A 99 10.11 -15.79 12.07
CA LEU A 99 10.36 -16.07 13.48
C LEU A 99 9.23 -16.94 14.03
N ASP A 100 9.52 -18.21 14.32
CA ASP A 100 8.55 -19.14 14.89
C ASP A 100 8.57 -19.15 16.43
N ASN A 101 7.55 -19.79 17.02
CA ASN A 101 7.46 -20.04 18.46
C ASN A 101 7.41 -18.79 19.34
N LEU A 102 6.89 -17.69 18.79
CA LEU A 102 6.57 -16.49 19.53
C LEU A 102 5.42 -16.75 20.51
N GLN A 103 5.46 -16.07 21.65
CA GLN A 103 4.44 -16.22 22.69
C GLN A 103 3.27 -15.26 22.43
N PRO A 104 2.05 -15.59 22.87
CA PRO A 104 0.96 -14.62 22.90
C PRO A 104 1.34 -13.37 23.71
N GLY A 105 0.90 -12.19 23.26
CA GLY A 105 1.28 -10.90 23.83
C GLY A 105 2.56 -10.32 23.23
N ASN A 106 3.28 -9.52 24.02
CA ASN A 106 4.44 -8.76 23.56
C ASN A 106 5.72 -9.61 23.50
N ASN A 107 6.33 -9.70 22.32
CA ASN A 107 7.62 -10.33 22.11
C ASN A 107 8.65 -9.24 21.78
N LEU A 108 9.70 -9.11 22.59
CA LEU A 108 10.83 -8.27 22.24
C LEU A 108 11.71 -9.02 21.25
N VAL A 109 12.05 -8.36 20.15
CA VAL A 109 12.86 -8.90 19.08
C VAL A 109 13.98 -7.92 18.78
N THR A 110 15.22 -8.32 18.98
CA THR A 110 16.41 -7.57 18.59
C THR A 110 16.98 -8.16 17.32
N ILE A 111 17.01 -7.37 16.25
CA ILE A 111 17.59 -7.68 14.96
C ILE A 111 18.96 -7.03 14.91
N THR A 112 19.97 -7.78 14.48
CA THR A 112 21.34 -7.29 14.28
C THR A 112 21.79 -7.66 12.88
N ALA A 113 22.09 -6.65 12.07
CA ALA A 113 22.77 -6.80 10.79
C ALA A 113 24.28 -6.67 11.02
N THR A 114 25.06 -7.58 10.43
CA THR A 114 26.53 -7.55 10.48
C THR A 114 27.07 -7.60 9.06
N THR A 115 27.75 -6.55 8.64
CA THR A 115 28.39 -6.46 7.32
C THR A 115 29.71 -7.23 7.27
N ALA A 116 30.25 -7.47 6.07
CA ALA A 116 31.46 -8.28 5.90
C ALA A 116 32.73 -7.69 6.56
N ASP A 117 32.77 -6.37 6.75
CA ASP A 117 33.82 -5.65 7.48
C ASP A 117 33.65 -5.72 9.02
N GLY A 118 32.59 -6.38 9.50
CA GLY A 118 32.29 -6.55 10.92
C GLY A 118 31.54 -5.38 11.56
N LYS A 119 31.14 -4.35 10.79
CA LYS A 119 30.28 -3.29 11.29
C LYS A 119 28.88 -3.85 11.58
N THR A 120 28.26 -3.36 12.66
CA THR A 120 26.93 -3.81 13.08
C THR A 120 25.94 -2.67 13.18
N GLU A 121 24.69 -2.98 12.83
CA GLU A 121 23.53 -2.15 13.09
C GLU A 121 22.46 -3.02 13.78
N SER A 122 21.77 -2.47 14.78
CA SER A 122 20.75 -3.22 15.52
C SER A 122 19.48 -2.41 15.75
N LYS A 123 18.35 -3.10 15.77
CA LYS A 123 17.04 -2.56 16.15
C LYS A 123 16.30 -3.53 17.06
N THR A 124 15.73 -3.00 18.15
CA THR A 124 14.76 -3.74 18.95
C THR A 124 13.34 -3.28 18.62
N ILE A 125 12.49 -4.23 18.28
CA ILE A 125 11.06 -4.04 18.01
C ILE A 125 10.22 -4.85 18.98
N THR A 126 8.94 -4.51 19.10
CA THR A 126 7.96 -5.30 19.84
C THR A 126 6.95 -5.88 18.87
N ILE A 127 6.83 -7.21 18.84
CA ILE A 127 5.82 -7.93 18.06
C ILE A 127 4.73 -8.39 19.02
N ASN A 128 3.52 -7.86 18.84
CA ASN A 128 2.36 -8.24 19.64
C ASN A 128 1.55 -9.33 18.93
N LEU A 129 1.38 -10.47 19.57
CA LEU A 129 0.54 -11.57 19.08
C LEU A 129 -0.77 -11.67 19.85
N PRO A 130 -1.88 -12.05 19.20
CA PRO A 130 -3.17 -12.18 19.87
C PRO A 130 -3.10 -13.19 21.03
N GLU A 131 -3.74 -12.85 22.14
CA GLU A 131 -3.88 -13.77 23.28
C GLU A 131 -4.62 -15.05 22.85
N LYS A 132 -4.23 -16.19 23.43
CA LYS A 132 -5.00 -17.42 23.26
C LYS A 132 -6.41 -17.18 23.82
N PRO A 133 -7.49 -17.53 23.09
CA PRO A 133 -8.83 -17.37 23.61
C PRO A 133 -8.95 -18.13 24.93
N LYS A 134 -9.38 -17.43 25.98
CA LYS A 134 -9.62 -18.05 27.29
C LYS A 134 -10.68 -19.14 27.10
N LYS A 135 -10.34 -20.40 27.40
CA LYS A 135 -11.34 -21.49 27.47
C LYS A 135 -12.39 -21.10 28.50
N GLY A 136 -13.58 -20.69 28.03
CA GLY A 136 -14.67 -20.21 28.88
C GLY A 136 -15.22 -18.84 28.54
N SER A 137 -14.68 -18.12 27.55
CA SER A 137 -15.34 -16.93 27.03
C SER A 137 -16.66 -17.37 26.37
N LYS A 138 -17.78 -17.18 27.08
CA LYS A 138 -19.11 -17.36 26.52
C LYS A 138 -19.25 -16.34 25.40
N THR A 139 -19.13 -16.79 24.15
CA THR A 139 -19.68 -16.04 23.04
C THR A 139 -21.16 -15.84 23.35
N PHE A 140 -21.57 -14.58 23.50
CA PHE A 140 -22.98 -14.23 23.47
C PHE A 140 -23.46 -14.51 22.05
N HIS A 141 -23.90 -15.74 21.80
CA HIS A 141 -24.83 -15.96 20.70
C HIS A 141 -26.10 -15.21 21.08
N ASP A 142 -26.24 -13.98 20.58
CA ASP A 142 -27.52 -13.31 20.48
C ASP A 142 -28.38 -14.15 19.53
N SER A 143 -28.98 -15.19 20.09
CA SER A 143 -30.11 -15.88 19.48
C SER A 143 -31.33 -15.02 19.78
N SER A 144 -31.41 -13.89 19.08
CA SER A 144 -32.62 -13.09 18.95
C SER A 144 -33.69 -13.99 18.34
N LYS A 145 -34.40 -14.68 19.22
CA LYS A 145 -35.69 -15.27 18.89
C LYS A 145 -36.66 -14.11 18.84
N ASN A 146 -36.80 -13.50 17.67
CA ASN A 146 -38.05 -12.84 17.30
C ASN A 146 -39.15 -13.90 17.18
N GLN A 147 -39.56 -14.48 18.32
CA GLN A 147 -40.86 -15.13 18.43
C GLN A 147 -41.88 -14.01 18.56
N MET A 148 -42.50 -13.66 17.43
CA MET A 148 -43.77 -12.95 17.43
C MET A 148 -44.80 -13.82 18.17
N THR A 149 -45.06 -13.48 19.43
CA THR A 149 -46.18 -14.02 20.19
C THR A 149 -47.45 -13.31 19.74
N THR A 150 -48.09 -13.81 18.66
CA THR A 150 -49.48 -13.47 18.36
C THR A 150 -50.41 -14.37 19.16
N GLN A 151 -50.66 -14.00 20.42
CA GLN A 151 -51.81 -14.52 21.18
C GLN A 151 -53.07 -13.76 20.73
N ARG A 152 -53.70 -14.20 19.64
CA ARG A 152 -55.08 -13.80 19.31
C ARG A 152 -56.04 -14.66 20.10
N LYS A 153 -56.52 -14.11 21.22
CA LYS A 153 -57.66 -14.60 22.00
C LYS A 153 -58.89 -14.72 21.06
N LYS A 154 -59.29 -15.95 20.72
CA LYS A 154 -60.57 -16.22 20.03
C LYS A 154 -61.70 -15.89 21.01
N GLY A 155 -62.34 -14.73 20.83
CA GLY A 155 -63.69 -14.53 21.34
C GLY A 155 -64.66 -15.38 20.53
N HIS A 156 -65.34 -16.31 21.19
CA HIS A 156 -66.57 -16.90 20.67
C HIS A 156 -67.71 -15.93 20.99
N LEU A 157 -68.28 -15.33 19.95
CA LEU A 157 -69.63 -14.80 19.96
C LEU A 157 -70.50 -15.88 19.31
N LEU A 158 -71.46 -16.40 20.07
CA LEU A 158 -72.87 -16.65 19.74
C LEU A 158 -73.49 -17.46 20.87
#